data_AF-A0A7Y5DXF1-F1
#
_entry.id   AF-A0A7Y5DXF1-F1
#
_cell.length_a   1.000
_cell.length_b   1.000
_cell.length_c   1.000
_cell.angle_alpha   90.00
_cell.angle_beta   90.00
_cell.angle_gamma   90.00
#
_symmetry.space_group_name_H-M   'P 1'
#
loop_
_entity.id
_entity.type
_entity.pdbx_description
1 polymer ?
#
loop_
_entity_poly.entity_id
_entity_poly.type
_entity_poly.pdbx_seq_one_letter_code
_entity_poly.pdbx_strand_id
1 'polypeptide(L)'
;MSLFTSALAAGAFFFCADFAYTLDHYLVHHDRERYRRTHGRHHRRYNGAKDAPQLDEYELTTYTSAAIVSMATMSALSLMTGNFGFFAGALAKYVHSLVLHLYQHRWWGPVPLRKQNLGRPRRHWGFVSARTHAFHHSHPDDVTFTYAETWAGFDRILEWAHPHLVRFTADARRSRGAEAS
;
A
#
# COMPACT_ATOMS: atom_id res chain seq x y z
N MET A 1 -10.02 29.88 -6.13
CA MET A 1 -9.76 28.49 -6.57
C MET A 1 -11.04 27.91 -7.14
N SER A 2 -11.00 27.17 -8.26
CA SER A 2 -12.20 26.51 -8.81
C SER A 2 -12.38 25.12 -8.18
N LEU A 3 -13.62 24.60 -8.16
CA LEU A 3 -13.89 23.22 -7.73
C LEU A 3 -13.12 22.21 -8.59
N PHE A 4 -13.00 22.47 -9.89
CA PHE A 4 -12.25 21.63 -10.82
C PHE A 4 -10.77 21.52 -10.45
N THR A 5 -10.12 22.65 -10.17
CA THR A 5 -8.71 22.68 -9.75
C THR A 5 -8.47 22.00 -8.39
N SER A 6 -9.45 22.06 -7.48
CA SER A 6 -9.38 21.33 -6.22
C SER A 6 -9.59 19.84 -6.41
N ALA A 7 -10.52 19.43 -7.27
CA ALA A 7 -10.75 18.02 -7.60
C ALA A 7 -9.52 17.40 -8.28
N LEU A 8 -8.88 18.13 -9.22
CA LEU A 8 -7.64 17.69 -9.84
C LEU A 8 -6.50 17.54 -8.83
N ALA A 9 -6.32 18.50 -7.92
CA ALA A 9 -5.29 18.40 -6.89
C ALA A 9 -5.53 17.22 -5.94
N ALA A 10 -6.78 16.97 -5.56
CA ALA A 10 -7.16 15.82 -4.73
C ALA A 10 -6.87 14.49 -5.44
N GLY A 11 -7.29 14.37 -6.71
CA GLY A 11 -7.05 13.19 -7.53
C GLY A 11 -5.56 12.95 -7.78
N ALA A 12 -4.79 14.01 -8.06
CA ALA A 12 -3.36 13.93 -8.27
C ALA A 12 -2.63 13.45 -7.00
N PHE A 13 -2.93 14.03 -5.83
CA PHE A 13 -2.35 13.56 -4.59
C PHE A 13 -2.69 12.08 -4.33
N PHE A 14 -3.97 11.73 -4.45
CA PHE A 14 -4.44 10.37 -4.18
C PHE A 14 -3.71 9.35 -5.05
N PHE A 15 -3.60 9.62 -6.35
CA PHE A 15 -2.90 8.75 -7.29
C PHE A 15 -1.39 8.69 -7.02
N CYS A 16 -0.73 9.84 -6.82
CA CYS A 16 0.72 9.88 -6.59
C CYS A 16 1.12 9.21 -5.27
N ALA A 17 0.32 9.40 -4.21
CA ALA A 17 0.56 8.75 -2.92
C ALA A 17 0.46 7.22 -3.06
N ASP A 18 -0.54 6.73 -3.79
CA ASP A 18 -0.70 5.29 -4.03
C ASP A 18 0.41 4.71 -4.91
N PHE A 19 0.78 5.44 -5.97
CA PHE A 19 1.91 5.04 -6.83
C PHE A 19 3.22 4.96 -6.05
N ALA A 20 3.52 5.98 -5.24
CA ALA A 20 4.74 6.01 -4.43
C ALA A 20 4.77 4.86 -3.42
N TYR A 21 3.67 4.61 -2.71
CA TYR A 21 3.56 3.47 -1.80
C TYR A 21 3.76 2.14 -2.52
N THR A 22 3.05 1.94 -3.64
CA THR A 22 3.08 0.69 -4.40
C THR A 22 4.47 0.39 -4.96
N LEU A 23 5.15 1.41 -5.51
CA LEU A 23 6.51 1.29 -5.99
C LEU A 23 7.50 1.02 -4.86
N ASP A 24 7.36 1.71 -3.72
CA ASP A 24 8.22 1.49 -2.57
C ASP A 24 8.08 0.07 -2.02
N HIS A 25 6.83 -0.38 -1.86
CA HIS A 25 6.51 -1.73 -1.42
C HIS A 25 7.12 -2.77 -2.37
N TYR A 26 6.99 -2.56 -3.68
CA TYR A 26 7.66 -3.38 -4.70
C TYR A 26 9.16 -3.48 -4.51
N LEU A 27 9.84 -2.35 -4.34
CA LEU A 27 11.30 -2.33 -4.15
C LEU A 27 11.72 -2.99 -2.83
N VAL A 28 10.92 -2.83 -1.76
CA VAL A 28 11.17 -3.50 -0.47
C VAL A 28 11.14 -5.02 -0.63
N HIS A 29 10.17 -5.58 -1.37
CA HIS A 29 10.07 -7.04 -1.60
C HIS A 29 11.21 -7.60 -2.46
N HIS A 30 11.89 -6.75 -3.23
CA HIS A 30 13.03 -7.11 -4.09
C HIS A 30 14.39 -6.69 -3.51
N ASP A 31 14.43 -6.27 -2.25
CA ASP A 31 15.66 -5.94 -1.52
C ASP A 31 15.68 -6.68 -0.18
N ARG A 32 16.50 -7.74 -0.09
CA ARG A 32 16.48 -8.68 1.03
C ARG A 32 16.82 -8.03 2.37
N GLU A 33 17.76 -7.08 2.37
CA GLU A 33 18.17 -6.39 3.59
C GLU A 33 17.08 -5.42 4.06
N ARG A 34 16.55 -4.62 3.12
CA ARG A 34 15.45 -3.69 3.38
C ARG A 34 14.21 -4.44 3.85
N TYR A 35 13.82 -5.52 3.16
CA TYR A 35 12.72 -6.40 3.55
C TYR A 35 12.88 -6.87 4.98
N ARG A 36 14.04 -7.44 5.35
CA ARG A 36 14.26 -7.94 6.72
C ARG A 36 14.13 -6.86 7.79
N ARG A 37 14.60 -5.65 7.50
CA ARG A 37 14.59 -4.52 8.44
C ARG A 37 13.21 -3.90 8.63
N THR A 38 12.46 -3.69 7.54
CA THR A 38 11.25 -2.85 7.57
C THR A 38 9.95 -3.61 7.38
N HIS A 39 9.91 -4.71 6.63
CA HIS A 39 8.64 -5.40 6.25
C HIS A 39 8.52 -6.83 6.79
N GLY A 40 9.62 -7.57 6.92
CA GLY A 40 9.58 -9.00 7.25
C GLY A 40 8.99 -9.29 8.64
N ARG A 41 9.10 -8.37 9.60
CA ARG A 41 8.45 -8.52 10.92
C ARG A 41 6.93 -8.45 10.82
N HIS A 42 6.41 -7.52 10.00
CA HIS A 42 5.00 -7.39 9.71
C HIS A 42 4.48 -8.70 9.10
N HIS A 43 5.04 -9.16 7.97
CA HIS A 43 4.60 -10.40 7.30
C HIS A 43 4.64 -11.65 8.19
N ARG A 44 5.70 -11.83 9.00
CA ARG A 44 5.78 -12.98 9.93
C ARG A 44 4.66 -12.97 10.97
N ARG A 45 4.32 -11.80 11.51
CA ARG A 45 3.18 -11.64 12.42
C ARG A 45 1.89 -12.07 11.71
N TYR A 46 1.65 -11.59 10.48
CA TYR A 46 0.43 -11.90 9.72
C TYR A 46 0.30 -13.37 9.30
N ASN A 47 1.38 -13.99 8.84
CA ASN A 47 1.32 -15.34 8.27
C ASN A 47 1.15 -16.44 9.34
N GLY A 48 1.58 -16.21 10.59
CA GLY A 48 1.60 -17.24 11.62
C GLY A 48 0.28 -17.53 12.35
N ALA A 49 -0.77 -16.72 12.21
CA ALA A 49 -1.98 -16.87 13.04
C ALA A 49 -3.27 -16.47 12.31
N LYS A 50 -3.71 -17.33 11.37
CA LYS A 50 -4.90 -17.13 10.54
C LYS A 50 -6.20 -16.99 11.34
N ASP A 51 -6.32 -17.69 12.47
CA ASP A 51 -7.54 -17.79 13.28
C ASP A 51 -7.44 -17.07 14.64
N ALA A 52 -6.41 -16.24 14.85
CA ALA A 52 -6.31 -15.44 16.06
C ALA A 52 -7.25 -14.22 16.01
N PRO A 53 -7.79 -13.76 17.17
CA PRO A 53 -8.40 -12.44 17.29
C PRO A 53 -7.45 -11.38 16.75
N GLN A 54 -8.01 -10.36 16.11
CA GLN A 54 -7.25 -9.28 15.51
C GLN A 54 -6.13 -8.71 16.41
N LEU A 55 -4.95 -8.58 15.82
CA LEU A 55 -4.32 -7.31 15.48
C LEU A 55 -4.19 -6.22 16.57
N ASP A 56 -3.08 -6.38 17.30
CA ASP A 56 -2.20 -5.40 17.93
C ASP A 56 -2.35 -3.95 17.40
N GLU A 57 -2.55 -2.99 18.33
CA GLU A 57 -2.54 -1.53 18.15
C GLU A 57 -1.52 -1.01 17.12
N TYR A 58 -0.45 -1.76 16.87
CA TYR A 58 0.58 -1.55 15.86
C TYR A 58 0.08 -1.16 14.45
N GLU A 59 -0.84 -1.89 13.78
CA GLU A 59 -1.24 -1.49 12.41
C GLU A 59 -2.08 -0.23 12.42
N LEU A 60 -3.04 -0.15 13.33
CA LEU A 60 -3.89 1.03 13.46
C LEU A 60 -3.01 2.26 13.69
N THR A 61 -2.01 2.13 14.56
CA THR A 61 -1.02 3.17 14.84
C THR A 61 -0.17 3.50 13.61
N THR A 62 0.28 2.50 12.86
CA THR A 62 1.10 2.69 11.65
C THR A 62 0.32 3.47 10.58
N TYR A 63 -0.90 3.04 10.25
CA TYR A 63 -1.72 3.71 9.25
C TYR A 63 -2.20 5.08 9.70
N THR A 64 -2.61 5.21 10.97
CA THR A 64 -3.04 6.49 11.53
C THR A 64 -1.88 7.50 11.55
N SER A 65 -0.66 7.07 11.90
CA SER A 65 0.53 7.94 11.87
C SER A 65 0.85 8.40 10.46
N ALA A 66 0.84 7.48 9.48
CA ALA A 66 1.06 7.83 8.07
C ALA A 66 -0.01 8.80 7.54
N ALA A 67 -1.26 8.63 7.96
CA ALA A 67 -2.36 9.51 7.61
C ALA A 67 -2.20 10.90 8.24
N ILE A 68 -1.82 10.99 9.53
CA ILE A 68 -1.56 12.26 10.22
C ILE A 68 -0.46 13.04 9.51
N VAL A 69 0.67 12.38 9.21
CA VAL A 69 1.79 13.02 8.50
C VAL A 69 1.33 13.51 7.12
N SER A 70 0.65 12.67 6.35
CA SER A 70 0.14 13.02 5.02
C SER A 70 -0.83 14.21 5.08
N MET A 71 -1.79 14.19 6.00
CA MET A 71 -2.76 15.28 6.17
C MET A 71 -2.10 16.56 6.66
N ALA A 72 -1.13 16.50 7.59
CA ALA A 72 -0.41 17.68 8.06
C ALA A 72 0.40 18.32 6.93
N THR A 73 1.16 17.53 6.16
CA THR A 73 1.93 18.03 5.01
C THR A 73 1.01 18.61 3.94
N MET A 74 -0.10 17.94 3.63
CA MET A 74 -1.06 18.44 2.63
C MET A 74 -1.89 19.61 3.12
N SER A 75 -2.08 19.78 4.44
CA SER A 75 -2.67 20.99 5.02
C SER A 75 -1.75 22.18 4.80
N ALA A 76 -0.45 22.04 5.08
CA ALA A 76 0.53 23.08 4.81
C ALA A 76 0.55 23.45 3.31
N LEU A 77 0.57 22.45 2.42
CA LEU A 77 0.53 22.69 0.97
C LEU A 77 -0.79 23.36 0.54
N SER A 78 -1.92 22.97 1.12
CA SER A 78 -3.22 23.59 0.87
C SER A 78 -3.23 25.07 1.27
N LEU A 79 -2.63 25.40 2.42
CA LEU A 79 -2.49 26.79 2.88
C LEU A 79 -1.56 27.60 1.96
N MET A 80 -0.40 27.05 1.60
CA MET A 80 0.58 27.73 0.74
C MET A 80 0.06 27.99 -0.67
N THR A 81 -0.75 27.08 -1.22
CA THR A 81 -1.27 27.18 -2.59
C THR A 81 -2.68 27.78 -2.65
N GLY A 82 -3.35 27.92 -1.51
CA GLY A 82 -4.78 28.21 -1.43
C GLY A 82 -5.68 27.10 -1.98
N ASN A 83 -5.14 25.90 -2.25
CA ASN A 83 -5.86 24.80 -2.88
C ASN A 83 -6.19 23.71 -1.87
N PHE A 84 -7.43 23.71 -1.38
CA PHE A 84 -7.94 22.72 -0.43
C PHE A 84 -7.94 21.27 -0.97
N GLY A 85 -7.82 21.09 -2.29
CA GLY A 85 -7.76 19.79 -2.93
C GLY A 85 -6.65 18.88 -2.39
N PHE A 86 -5.49 19.43 -2.00
CA PHE A 86 -4.40 18.62 -1.45
C PHE A 86 -4.80 17.95 -0.13
N PHE A 87 -5.38 18.71 0.82
CA PHE A 87 -5.90 18.15 2.06
C PHE A 87 -7.03 17.14 1.80
N ALA A 88 -7.98 17.48 0.93
CA ALA A 88 -9.08 16.59 0.58
C ALA A 88 -8.59 15.27 -0.02
N GLY A 89 -7.55 15.31 -0.87
CA GLY A 89 -6.89 14.11 -1.41
C GLY A 89 -6.25 13.24 -0.32
N ALA A 90 -5.54 13.84 0.63
CA ALA A 90 -4.96 13.11 1.76
C ALA A 90 -6.00 12.44 2.65
N LEU A 91 -7.08 13.16 2.96
CA LEU A 91 -8.20 12.61 3.72
C LEU A 91 -8.88 11.47 2.94
N ALA A 92 -9.12 11.65 1.64
CA ALA A 92 -9.71 10.62 0.79
C ALA A 92 -8.85 9.34 0.74
N LYS A 93 -7.52 9.47 0.66
CA LYS A 93 -6.59 8.32 0.69
C LYS A 93 -6.64 7.61 2.03
N TYR A 94 -6.68 8.35 3.15
CA TYR A 94 -6.84 7.76 4.48
C TYR A 94 -8.16 6.99 4.60
N VAL A 95 -9.29 7.60 4.22
CA VAL A 95 -10.62 6.97 4.28
C VAL A 95 -10.66 5.72 3.40
N HIS A 96 -10.09 5.79 2.20
CA HIS A 96 -9.99 4.65 1.30
C HIS A 96 -9.25 3.48 1.95
N SER A 97 -8.04 3.70 2.46
CA SER A 97 -7.25 2.67 3.14
C SER A 97 -7.96 2.14 4.39
N LEU A 98 -8.60 3.01 5.19
CA LEU A 98 -9.34 2.61 6.38
C LEU A 98 -10.49 1.66 6.05
N VAL A 99 -11.34 2.00 5.07
CA VAL A 99 -12.48 1.16 4.66
C VAL A 99 -12.01 -0.23 4.21
N LEU A 100 -10.90 -0.30 3.47
CA LEU A 100 -10.33 -1.58 3.04
C LEU A 100 -9.82 -2.42 4.22
N HIS A 101 -9.22 -1.80 5.24
CA HIS A 101 -8.77 -2.49 6.45
C HIS A 101 -9.94 -2.97 7.32
N LEU A 102 -10.95 -2.12 7.52
CA LEU A 102 -12.20 -2.50 8.19
C LEU A 102 -12.84 -3.71 7.50
N TYR A 103 -12.81 -3.69 6.16
CA TYR A 103 -13.24 -4.82 5.35
C TYR A 103 -12.39 -6.05 5.61
N GLN A 104 -11.08 -6.00 5.36
CA GLN A 104 -10.13 -7.10 5.55
C GLN A 104 -10.32 -7.82 6.89
N HIS A 105 -10.64 -7.08 7.94
CA HIS A 105 -10.76 -7.63 9.28
C HIS A 105 -12.17 -7.98 9.72
N ARG A 106 -13.19 -7.80 8.87
CA ARG A 106 -14.62 -8.00 9.22
C ARG A 106 -14.96 -7.33 10.56
N TRP A 107 -14.62 -6.05 10.73
CA TRP A 107 -14.88 -5.31 11.98
C TRP A 107 -16.34 -5.26 12.39
N TRP A 108 -17.27 -5.51 11.47
CA TRP A 108 -18.70 -5.63 11.75
C TRP A 108 -19.13 -7.01 12.28
N GLY A 109 -18.24 -8.00 12.32
CA GLY A 109 -18.53 -9.35 12.80
C GLY A 109 -18.45 -9.47 14.32
N PRO A 110 -18.99 -10.56 14.89
CA PRO A 110 -18.92 -10.81 16.34
C PRO A 110 -17.48 -10.99 16.85
N VAL A 111 -16.56 -11.40 15.96
CA VAL A 111 -15.12 -11.48 16.24
C VAL A 111 -14.37 -10.93 15.01
N PRO A 112 -13.60 -9.83 15.15
CA PRO A 112 -12.75 -9.35 14.07
C PRO A 112 -11.70 -10.40 13.69
N LEU A 113 -11.53 -10.63 12.40
CA LEU A 113 -10.61 -11.61 11.84
C LEU A 113 -9.25 -10.99 11.57
N ARG A 114 -8.18 -11.75 11.81
CA ARG A 114 -6.85 -11.36 11.33
C ARG A 114 -6.73 -11.45 9.81
N LYS A 115 -7.29 -12.50 9.22
CA LYS A 115 -7.28 -12.74 7.76
C LYS A 115 -8.63 -13.25 7.29
N GLN A 116 -9.02 -12.86 6.09
CA GLN A 116 -10.18 -13.42 5.42
C GLN A 116 -9.80 -14.51 4.43
N ASN A 117 -10.53 -15.61 4.46
CA ASN A 117 -10.38 -16.69 3.48
C ASN A 117 -11.47 -16.62 2.39
N LEU A 118 -11.44 -15.57 1.56
CA LEU A 118 -12.41 -15.39 0.46
C LEU A 118 -11.99 -16.07 -0.86
N GLY A 119 -10.88 -16.81 -0.87
CA GLY A 119 -10.28 -17.37 -2.08
C GLY A 119 -9.64 -16.32 -3.00
N ARG A 120 -8.88 -16.79 -3.98
CA ARG A 120 -8.10 -15.95 -4.91
C ARG A 120 -9.02 -15.11 -5.81
N PRO A 121 -8.89 -13.78 -5.84
CA PRO A 121 -9.64 -12.91 -6.74
C PRO A 121 -9.14 -13.09 -8.20
N ARG A 122 -9.93 -12.63 -9.17
CA ARG A 122 -9.50 -12.54 -10.57
C ARG A 122 -8.66 -11.28 -10.77
N ARG A 123 -7.62 -11.36 -11.60
CA ARG A 123 -6.88 -10.17 -12.05
C ARG A 123 -7.83 -9.26 -12.85
N HIS A 124 -7.77 -7.96 -12.61
CA HIS A 124 -8.53 -6.94 -13.35
C HIS A 124 -7.78 -5.60 -13.37
N TRP A 125 -8.32 -4.61 -14.08
CA TRP A 125 -7.83 -3.22 -14.08
C TRP A 125 -8.78 -2.32 -13.28
N GLY A 126 -8.27 -1.18 -12.78
CA GLY A 126 -9.06 -0.15 -12.10
C GLY A 126 -8.92 -0.20 -10.58
N PHE A 127 -9.91 0.29 -9.83
CA PHE A 127 -9.84 0.30 -8.37
C PHE A 127 -9.93 -1.10 -7.76
N VAL A 128 -9.05 -1.36 -6.80
CA VAL A 128 -8.99 -2.60 -6.00
C VAL A 128 -10.31 -2.77 -5.25
N SER A 129 -10.89 -3.97 -5.38
CA SER A 129 -12.00 -4.36 -4.52
C SER A 129 -11.50 -4.69 -3.11
N ALA A 130 -12.35 -4.52 -2.10
CA ALA A 130 -12.00 -4.89 -0.74
C ALA A 130 -11.63 -6.38 -0.58
N ARG A 131 -12.20 -7.25 -1.43
CA ARG A 131 -11.78 -8.66 -1.54
C ARG A 131 -10.35 -8.82 -2.05
N THR A 132 -9.97 -8.04 -3.05
CA THR A 132 -8.61 -8.05 -3.61
C THR A 132 -7.60 -7.57 -2.57
N HIS A 133 -7.90 -6.47 -1.87
CA HIS A 133 -7.06 -5.96 -0.77
C HIS A 133 -6.92 -6.98 0.37
N ALA A 134 -8.03 -7.58 0.83
CA ALA A 134 -7.99 -8.60 1.87
C ALA A 134 -7.18 -9.84 1.45
N PHE A 135 -7.23 -10.22 0.17
CA PHE A 135 -6.42 -11.31 -0.37
C PHE A 135 -4.93 -10.95 -0.37
N HIS A 136 -4.56 -9.74 -0.78
CA HIS A 136 -3.20 -9.20 -0.76
C HIS A 136 -2.54 -9.37 0.62
N HIS A 137 -3.17 -8.86 1.68
CA HIS A 137 -2.63 -8.98 3.04
C HIS A 137 -2.64 -10.42 3.58
N SER A 138 -3.51 -11.28 3.04
CA SER A 138 -3.57 -12.68 3.43
C SER A 138 -2.49 -13.54 2.76
N HIS A 139 -2.02 -13.13 1.57
CA HIS A 139 -1.08 -13.87 0.72
C HIS A 139 0.04 -12.95 0.21
N PRO A 140 0.90 -12.46 1.11
CA PRO A 140 1.94 -11.49 0.74
C PRO A 140 2.95 -12.05 -0.26
N ASP A 141 3.11 -13.37 -0.31
CA ASP A 141 4.03 -14.07 -1.22
C ASP A 141 3.40 -14.31 -2.61
N ASP A 142 2.11 -14.01 -2.82
CA ASP A 142 1.49 -14.07 -4.16
C ASP A 142 1.85 -12.82 -4.95
N VAL A 143 2.98 -12.87 -5.66
CA VAL A 143 3.58 -11.80 -6.47
C VAL A 143 2.60 -11.06 -7.38
N THR A 144 1.51 -11.72 -7.79
CA THR A 144 0.43 -11.13 -8.60
C THR A 144 -0.35 -10.06 -7.84
N PHE A 145 -0.59 -10.29 -6.56
CA PHE A 145 -1.47 -9.49 -5.72
C PHE A 145 -0.70 -8.73 -4.63
N THR A 146 0.62 -8.93 -4.51
CA THR A 146 1.48 -8.25 -3.51
C THR A 146 1.47 -6.71 -3.63
N TYR A 147 1.03 -6.14 -4.75
CA TYR A 147 1.17 -4.69 -5.00
C TYR A 147 -0.16 -3.99 -5.29
N ALA A 148 -1.29 -4.69 -5.18
CA ALA A 148 -2.61 -4.14 -5.50
C ALA A 148 -3.29 -3.56 -4.24
N GLU A 149 -2.83 -2.39 -3.77
CA GLU A 149 -3.42 -1.74 -2.58
C GLU A 149 -4.69 -0.94 -2.95
N THR A 150 -4.60 -0.01 -3.90
CA THR A 150 -5.74 0.79 -4.39
C THR A 150 -6.04 0.58 -5.87
N TRP A 151 -5.03 0.25 -6.68
CA TRP A 151 -5.20 0.01 -8.13
C TRP A 151 -4.83 -1.42 -8.53
N ALA A 152 -5.80 -2.12 -9.12
CA ALA A 152 -5.60 -3.42 -9.72
C ALA A 152 -4.98 -3.25 -11.11
N GLY A 153 -4.00 -4.10 -11.43
CA GLY A 153 -3.23 -4.04 -12.67
C GLY A 153 -1.91 -3.27 -12.56
N PHE A 154 -1.65 -2.58 -11.45
CA PHE A 154 -0.31 -2.03 -11.17
C PHE A 154 0.75 -3.14 -11.10
N ASP A 155 0.36 -4.34 -10.67
CA ASP A 155 1.18 -5.55 -10.74
C ASP A 155 1.73 -5.78 -12.14
N ARG A 156 0.93 -5.58 -13.20
CA ARG A 156 1.37 -5.77 -14.59
C ARG A 156 2.37 -4.72 -15.04
N ILE A 157 2.20 -3.48 -14.60
CA ILE A 157 3.14 -2.39 -14.90
C ILE A 157 4.48 -2.69 -14.22
N LEU A 158 4.44 -3.13 -12.96
CA LEU A 158 5.63 -3.50 -12.20
C LEU A 158 6.31 -4.76 -12.74
N GLU A 159 5.55 -5.79 -13.12
CA GLU A 159 6.04 -7.00 -13.80
C GLU A 159 6.75 -6.64 -15.11
N TRP A 160 6.14 -5.80 -15.94
CA TRP A 160 6.75 -5.31 -17.18
C TRP A 160 8.01 -4.49 -16.93
N ALA A 161 7.98 -3.59 -15.95
CA ALA A 161 9.11 -2.74 -15.60
C ALA A 161 10.19 -3.45 -14.77
N HIS A 162 9.95 -4.70 -14.33
CA HIS A 162 10.80 -5.44 -13.40
C HIS A 162 12.29 -5.36 -13.75
N PRO A 163 12.74 -5.64 -14.99
CA PRO A 163 14.15 -5.65 -15.34
C PRO A 163 14.85 -4.30 -15.19
N HIS A 164 14.08 -3.20 -15.19
CA HIS A 164 14.57 -1.83 -15.00
C HIS A 164 14.51 -1.44 -13.52
N LEU A 165 13.44 -1.80 -12.82
CA LEU A 165 13.22 -1.45 -11.41
C LEU A 165 14.20 -2.15 -10.47
N VAL A 166 14.42 -3.46 -10.65
CA VAL A 166 15.27 -4.22 -9.72
C VAL A 166 16.73 -3.78 -9.74
N ARG A 167 17.20 -3.11 -10.79
CA ARG A 167 18.56 -2.54 -10.87
C ARG A 167 18.83 -1.50 -9.78
N PHE A 168 17.78 -0.91 -9.22
CA PHE A 168 17.91 0.09 -8.17
C PHE A 168 18.05 -0.54 -6.77
N THR A 169 17.81 -1.84 -6.60
CA THR A 169 17.92 -2.52 -5.29
C THR A 169 19.38 -2.77 -4.90
N ALA A 170 19.64 -2.89 -3.59
CA ALA A 170 20.99 -3.16 -3.11
C ALA A 170 21.49 -4.54 -3.58
N ASP A 171 20.59 -5.53 -3.67
CA ASP A 171 20.91 -6.88 -4.12
C ASP A 171 21.42 -6.89 -5.57
N ALA A 172 20.72 -6.21 -6.50
CA ALA A 172 21.16 -6.14 -7.89
C ALA A 172 22.50 -5.41 -8.05
N ARG A 173 22.75 -4.38 -7.23
CA ARG A 173 24.04 -3.67 -7.22
C ARG A 173 25.18 -4.56 -6.72
N ARG A 174 24.93 -5.39 -5.70
CA ARG A 174 25.92 -6.35 -5.17
C ARG A 174 26.25 -7.44 -6.19
N SER A 175 25.26 -8.01 -6.87
CA SER A 175 25.49 -9.03 -7.91
C SER A 175 26.33 -8.50 -9.08
N ARG A 176 26.07 -7.27 -9.54
CA ARG A 176 26.88 -6.64 -10.60
C ARG A 176 28.31 -6.32 -10.14
N GLY A 177 28.47 -5.92 -8.89
CA GLY A 177 29.79 -5.67 -8.30
C GLY A 177 30.63 -6.94 -8.19
N ALA A 178 29.99 -8.09 -7.90
CA ALA A 178 30.63 -9.40 -7.82
C ALA A 178 31.00 -9.99 -9.19
N GLU A 179 30.24 -9.70 -10.25
CA GLU A 179 30.57 -10.09 -11.63
C GLU A 179 31.72 -9.26 -12.24
N ALA A 180 32.00 -8.09 -11.68
CA ALA A 180 33.04 -7.18 -12.15
C ALA A 180 34.39 -7.33 -11.41
N SER A 181 34.48 -8.30 -10.49
CA SER A 181 35.65 -8.61 -9.65
C SER A 181 36.14 -10.03 -9.90
#